data_AF-A0A1Z9J2Y5-F1
#
_entry.id   AF-A0A1Z9J2Y5-F1
#
_cell.length_a   1.000
_cell.length_b   1.000
_cell.length_c   1.000
_cell.angle_alpha   90.00
_cell.angle_beta   90.00
_cell.angle_gamma   90.00
#
_symmetry.space_group_name_H-M   'P 1'
#
loop_
_entity.id
_entity.type
_entity.pdbx_description
1 polymer ?
#
loop_
_entity_poly.entity_id
_entity_poly.type
_entity_poly.pdbx_seq_one_letter_code
_entity_poly.pdbx_strand_id
1 'polypeptide(L)'
;MAERGTLQQWMRLAASRSACLAARETVCVTVCGAVLIGAPTPGHAESKSPTFLGQTLSAAAPDYFVLKDANVRGKPLTKSPRVGRMRKGMRIQAAGKAKGTNWVAVRKEGKDWGFIYAAALAPVLDGAISRPFTGKLAGVDLPECEYTIRYEGRHPVDGDVQIISDYVVALSCDFNGRKLAFTATMFLTELPYQDLRKDIFQLNVDLPEVKDKEEEIMSVTSLYEYGKKEVAFDAVTIASLARTQPKTKKKADAIPAVLTAALEFAHAIWGPGVWAALSKVK
;
A
#
# COMPACT_ATOMS: atom_id res chain seq x y z
N MET A 1 20.79 -9.51 21.48
CA MET A 1 20.89 -8.30 20.64
C MET A 1 21.37 -8.67 19.23
N ALA A 2 20.84 -9.76 18.67
CA ALA A 2 21.29 -10.33 17.40
C ALA A 2 20.09 -11.08 16.80
N GLU A 3 19.18 -10.37 16.13
CA GLU A 3 18.07 -10.98 15.37
C GLU A 3 17.31 -9.99 14.46
N ARG A 4 17.89 -8.82 14.15
CA ARG A 4 17.31 -7.86 13.17
C ARG A 4 17.95 -7.94 11.78
N GLY A 5 19.06 -8.66 11.63
CA GLY A 5 19.84 -8.69 10.39
C GLY A 5 19.29 -9.61 9.30
N THR A 6 18.48 -10.62 9.67
CA THR A 6 18.09 -11.68 8.73
C THR A 6 16.88 -11.31 7.88
N LEU A 7 15.89 -10.58 8.40
CA LEU A 7 14.65 -10.25 7.65
C LEU A 7 14.85 -9.21 6.54
N GLN A 8 15.69 -8.19 6.74
CA GLN A 8 16.04 -7.23 5.68
C GLN A 8 16.85 -7.88 4.55
N GLN A 9 17.56 -8.97 4.83
CA GLN A 9 18.43 -9.64 3.87
C GLN A 9 17.64 -10.51 2.87
N TRP A 10 16.51 -11.09 3.28
CA TRP A 10 15.64 -11.88 2.39
C TRP A 10 14.85 -11.01 1.39
N MET A 11 14.45 -9.80 1.77
CA MET A 11 13.66 -8.92 0.88
C MET A 11 14.49 -8.25 -0.24
N ARG A 12 15.83 -8.17 -0.09
CA ARG A 12 16.73 -7.55 -1.08
C ARG A 12 16.88 -8.35 -2.38
N LEU A 13 16.56 -9.64 -2.39
CA LEU A 13 16.75 -10.52 -3.56
C LEU A 13 15.60 -10.46 -4.59
N ALA A 14 14.42 -9.94 -4.21
CA ALA A 14 13.24 -9.93 -5.09
C ALA A 14 13.27 -8.82 -6.16
N ALA A 15 14.05 -7.76 -5.98
CA ALA A 15 14.03 -6.55 -6.82
C ALA A 15 14.70 -6.69 -8.21
N SER A 16 15.24 -7.86 -8.57
CA SER A 16 16.16 -8.02 -9.72
C SER A 16 15.50 -8.36 -11.07
N ARG A 17 14.17 -8.58 -11.19
CA ARG A 17 13.65 -9.36 -12.35
C ARG A 17 12.48 -8.81 -13.19
N SER A 18 11.94 -7.61 -12.95
CA SER A 18 10.76 -7.15 -13.71
C SER A 18 11.09 -6.05 -14.72
N ALA A 19 11.51 -6.47 -15.92
CA ALA A 19 11.55 -5.61 -17.11
C ALA A 19 11.07 -6.41 -18.34
N CYS A 20 9.87 -6.05 -18.83
CA CYS A 20 9.37 -6.13 -20.21
C CYS A 20 7.87 -6.45 -20.25
N LEU A 21 7.02 -5.48 -20.64
CA LEU A 21 6.41 -5.42 -21.98
C LEU A 21 5.32 -4.33 -22.03
N ALA A 22 5.38 -3.55 -23.10
CA ALA A 22 4.52 -2.41 -23.36
C ALA A 22 3.33 -2.75 -24.28
N ALA A 23 2.22 -2.07 -24.00
CA ALA A 23 1.25 -1.45 -24.90
C ALA A 23 0.49 -2.29 -25.96
N ARG A 24 -0.85 -2.11 -25.96
CA ARG A 24 -1.58 -1.54 -27.10
C ARG A 24 -2.99 -1.09 -26.70
N GLU A 25 -3.29 0.17 -27.01
CA GLU A 25 -4.61 0.79 -26.94
C GLU A 25 -5.49 0.34 -28.11
N THR A 26 -6.81 0.34 -27.91
CA THR A 26 -7.76 0.50 -29.02
C THR A 26 -8.98 1.28 -28.52
N VAL A 27 -9.13 2.48 -29.09
CA VAL A 27 -10.28 3.37 -28.95
C VAL A 27 -11.42 2.85 -29.82
N CYS A 28 -12.64 2.79 -29.27
CA CYS A 28 -13.85 2.71 -30.08
C CYS A 28 -14.86 3.77 -29.61
N VAL A 29 -14.99 4.80 -30.44
CA VAL A 29 -16.09 5.77 -30.47
C VAL A 29 -17.37 5.04 -30.90
N THR A 30 -18.56 5.47 -30.46
CA THR A 30 -19.72 5.80 -31.32
C THR A 30 -21.07 5.80 -30.57
N VAL A 31 -21.72 6.98 -30.60
CA VAL A 31 -23.15 7.34 -30.71
C VAL A 31 -24.09 7.22 -29.50
N CYS A 32 -24.50 8.41 -29.06
CA CYS A 32 -25.70 8.73 -28.29
C CYS A 32 -26.98 8.40 -29.07
N GLY A 33 -27.87 7.62 -28.46
CA GLY A 33 -29.30 7.58 -28.78
C GLY A 33 -30.09 7.98 -27.53
N ALA A 34 -30.68 9.18 -27.55
CA ALA A 34 -31.54 9.67 -26.48
C ALA A 34 -32.95 9.07 -26.62
N VAL A 35 -33.36 8.25 -25.66
CA VAL A 35 -34.76 7.82 -25.48
C VAL A 35 -35.28 8.49 -24.21
N LEU A 36 -36.24 9.40 -24.38
CA LEU A 36 -36.99 10.01 -23.29
C LEU A 36 -38.01 9.00 -22.75
N ILE A 37 -37.72 8.42 -21.58
CA ILE A 37 -38.69 7.63 -20.80
C ILE A 37 -39.05 8.42 -19.55
N GLY A 38 -40.35 8.62 -19.34
CA GLY A 38 -40.91 9.45 -18.29
C GLY A 38 -40.43 9.09 -16.89
N ALA A 39 -40.08 10.11 -16.11
CA ALA A 39 -39.60 9.97 -14.75
C ALA A 39 -40.78 9.63 -13.81
N PRO A 40 -40.76 8.47 -13.11
CA PRO A 40 -41.56 8.31 -11.90
C PRO A 40 -40.93 9.14 -10.78
N THR A 41 -41.80 9.76 -9.99
CA THR A 41 -41.48 10.54 -8.80
C THR A 41 -40.55 9.78 -7.85
N PRO A 42 -39.47 10.41 -7.33
CA PRO A 42 -38.65 9.79 -6.30
C PRO A 42 -39.43 9.79 -4.97
N GLY A 43 -40.11 8.69 -4.71
CA GLY A 43 -40.41 8.29 -3.34
C GLY A 43 -39.10 8.30 -2.57
N HIS A 44 -39.03 9.12 -1.51
CA HIS A 44 -37.93 9.11 -0.57
C HIS A 44 -37.90 7.74 0.12
N ALA A 45 -37.18 6.79 -0.46
CA ALA A 45 -36.73 5.62 0.24
C ALA A 45 -35.75 6.13 1.31
N GLU A 46 -36.20 6.18 2.57
CA GLU A 46 -35.30 6.27 3.71
C GLU A 46 -34.24 5.19 3.57
N SER A 47 -33.02 5.62 3.26
CA SER A 47 -31.82 4.79 3.27
C SER A 47 -31.53 4.36 4.71
N LYS A 48 -32.23 3.32 5.19
CA LYS A 48 -31.84 2.60 6.40
C LYS A 48 -30.46 2.04 6.13
N SER A 49 -29.46 2.57 6.82
CA SER A 49 -28.09 2.06 6.76
C SER A 49 -28.14 0.54 6.91
N PRO A 50 -27.59 -0.24 5.96
CA PRO A 50 -27.77 -1.68 5.95
C PRO A 50 -27.21 -2.25 7.26
N THR A 51 -28.09 -2.84 8.08
CA THR A 51 -27.68 -3.50 9.31
C THR A 51 -27.15 -4.89 8.98
N PHE A 52 -26.01 -5.26 9.54
CA PHE A 52 -25.41 -6.58 9.36
C PHE A 52 -25.80 -7.44 10.55
N LEU A 53 -26.65 -8.45 10.34
CA LEU A 53 -27.20 -9.29 11.41
C LEU A 53 -27.77 -8.46 12.59
N GLY A 54 -28.47 -7.36 12.28
CA GLY A 54 -29.04 -6.45 13.26
C GLY A 54 -28.03 -5.54 13.98
N GLN A 55 -26.80 -5.42 13.48
CA GLN A 55 -25.77 -4.50 14.00
C GLN A 55 -25.47 -3.38 13.00
N THR A 56 -25.25 -2.18 13.52
CA THR A 56 -24.70 -1.07 12.73
C THR A 56 -23.20 -1.27 12.54
N LEU A 57 -22.74 -1.12 11.30
CA LEU A 57 -21.32 -1.19 10.97
C LEU A 57 -20.69 0.19 10.83
N SER A 58 -19.42 0.28 11.19
CA SER A 58 -18.50 1.35 10.79
C SER A 58 -17.56 0.84 9.69
N ALA A 59 -16.89 1.77 9.00
CA ALA A 59 -15.87 1.43 8.02
C ALA A 59 -14.77 0.53 8.62
N ALA A 60 -14.25 -0.36 7.80
CA ALA A 60 -13.13 -1.27 8.09
C ALA A 60 -12.37 -1.53 6.78
N ALA A 61 -11.25 -2.27 6.87
CA ALA A 61 -10.63 -2.79 5.66
C ALA A 61 -11.61 -3.74 4.94
N PRO A 62 -11.64 -3.75 3.60
CA PRO A 62 -12.52 -4.64 2.85
C PRO A 62 -12.10 -6.11 2.98
N ASP A 63 -10.79 -6.36 3.10
CA ASP A 63 -10.20 -7.68 3.19
C ASP A 63 -9.32 -7.82 4.43
N TYR A 64 -9.31 -9.03 4.99
CA TYR A 64 -8.51 -9.40 6.15
C TYR A 64 -7.80 -10.73 5.93
N PHE A 65 -6.64 -10.88 6.55
CA PHE A 65 -5.90 -12.12 6.65
C PHE A 65 -6.02 -12.69 8.06
N VAL A 66 -6.27 -13.99 8.16
CA VAL A 66 -6.51 -14.66 9.45
C VAL A 66 -5.17 -15.10 10.05
N LEU A 67 -4.73 -14.40 11.10
CA LEU A 67 -3.44 -14.63 11.76
C LEU A 67 -3.41 -15.91 12.59
N LYS A 68 -4.56 -16.30 13.12
CA LYS A 68 -4.75 -17.50 13.93
C LYS A 68 -6.18 -18.00 13.81
N ASP A 69 -6.38 -19.28 14.10
CA ASP A 69 -7.71 -19.88 14.16
C ASP A 69 -8.64 -19.06 15.06
N ALA A 70 -9.83 -18.75 14.54
CA ALA A 70 -10.77 -17.85 15.20
C ALA A 70 -12.19 -18.39 15.15
N ASN A 71 -12.96 -18.14 16.20
CA ASN A 71 -14.39 -18.45 16.22
C ASN A 71 -15.16 -17.35 15.50
N VAL A 72 -16.11 -17.75 14.66
CA VAL A 72 -17.13 -16.85 14.11
C VAL A 72 -18.33 -16.88 15.05
N ARG A 73 -18.75 -15.71 15.52
CA ARG A 73 -19.81 -15.54 16.51
C ARG A 73 -21.03 -14.89 15.88
N GLY A 74 -22.23 -15.26 16.33
CA GLY A 74 -23.48 -14.70 15.78
C GLY A 74 -23.70 -13.23 16.15
N LYS A 75 -23.06 -12.75 17.23
CA LYS A 75 -23.05 -11.35 17.67
C LYS A 75 -21.61 -10.92 17.99
N PRO A 76 -21.29 -9.60 17.98
CA PRO A 76 -19.97 -9.08 18.31
C PRO A 76 -19.67 -9.15 19.83
N LEU A 77 -19.76 -10.35 20.41
CA LEU A 77 -19.58 -10.63 21.83
C LEU A 77 -18.96 -12.02 22.01
N THR A 78 -18.00 -12.15 22.93
CA THR A 78 -17.30 -13.41 23.21
C THR A 78 -18.22 -14.54 23.68
N LYS A 79 -19.27 -14.21 24.43
CA LYS A 79 -20.28 -15.14 24.96
C LYS A 79 -21.38 -15.51 23.96
N SER A 80 -21.41 -14.90 22.77
CA SER A 80 -22.41 -15.23 21.74
C SER A 80 -22.23 -16.68 21.24
N PRO A 81 -23.31 -17.36 20.80
CA PRO A 81 -23.21 -18.65 20.13
C PRO A 81 -22.19 -18.60 18.98
N ARG A 82 -21.40 -19.67 18.88
CA ARG A 82 -20.49 -19.87 17.76
C ARG A 82 -21.28 -20.34 16.54
N VAL A 83 -21.17 -19.61 15.45
CA VAL A 83 -21.81 -19.93 14.16
C VAL A 83 -20.81 -20.50 13.14
N GLY A 84 -19.52 -20.53 13.49
CA GLY A 84 -18.48 -21.09 12.63
C GLY A 84 -17.08 -20.97 13.19
N ARG A 85 -16.09 -21.36 12.38
CA ARG A 85 -14.66 -21.23 12.65
C ARG A 85 -13.94 -20.79 11.38
N MET A 86 -12.96 -19.92 11.54
CA MET A 86 -12.03 -19.46 10.52
C MET A 86 -10.65 -20.06 10.83
N ARG A 87 -9.97 -20.60 9.81
CA ARG A 87 -8.62 -21.16 9.95
C ARG A 87 -7.56 -20.09 9.68
N LYS A 88 -6.40 -20.20 10.34
CA LYS A 88 -5.20 -19.43 10.05
C LYS A 88 -4.85 -19.53 8.56
N GLY A 89 -4.36 -18.43 7.99
CA GLY A 89 -3.88 -18.36 6.60
C GLY A 89 -4.95 -18.02 5.57
N MET A 90 -6.22 -17.92 5.98
CA MET A 90 -7.29 -17.58 5.05
C MET A 90 -7.40 -16.06 4.85
N ARG A 91 -7.69 -15.65 3.61
CA ARG A 91 -8.16 -14.30 3.28
C ARG A 91 -9.68 -14.26 3.32
N ILE A 92 -10.25 -13.19 3.88
CA ILE A 92 -11.68 -13.07 4.13
C ILE A 92 -12.18 -11.68 3.79
N GLN A 93 -13.39 -11.61 3.26
CA GLN A 93 -14.07 -10.35 2.98
C GLN A 93 -14.84 -9.88 4.22
N ALA A 94 -14.62 -8.63 4.59
CA ALA A 94 -15.34 -7.96 5.67
C ALA A 94 -16.47 -7.09 5.11
N ALA A 95 -17.59 -7.07 5.83
CA ALA A 95 -18.67 -6.11 5.60
C ALA A 95 -18.42 -4.78 6.33
N GLY A 96 -17.52 -4.76 7.31
CA GLY A 96 -17.24 -3.62 8.16
C GLY A 96 -16.90 -4.05 9.59
N LYS A 97 -16.86 -3.09 10.50
CA LYS A 97 -16.61 -3.33 11.94
C LYS A 97 -17.88 -3.01 12.72
N ALA A 98 -18.28 -3.87 13.66
CA ALA A 98 -19.45 -3.60 14.49
C ALA A 98 -19.20 -2.35 15.35
N LYS A 99 -20.05 -1.32 15.17
CA LYS A 99 -19.84 0.03 15.70
C LYS A 99 -19.62 0.01 17.22
N GLY A 100 -18.57 0.69 17.69
CA GLY A 100 -18.22 0.75 19.12
C GLY A 100 -17.56 -0.52 19.69
N THR A 101 -17.24 -1.52 18.85
CA THR A 101 -16.60 -2.76 19.29
C THR A 101 -15.35 -3.07 18.47
N ASN A 102 -14.57 -4.09 18.87
CA ASN A 102 -13.42 -4.60 18.12
C ASN A 102 -13.74 -5.86 17.30
N TRP A 103 -14.98 -6.01 16.83
CA TRP A 103 -15.42 -7.15 16.04
C TRP A 103 -15.59 -6.78 14.57
N VAL A 104 -15.00 -7.57 13.69
CA VAL A 104 -15.14 -7.46 12.24
C VAL A 104 -16.30 -8.34 11.79
N ALA A 105 -17.24 -7.76 11.05
CA ALA A 105 -18.34 -8.46 10.41
C ALA A 105 -17.82 -9.12 9.14
N VAL A 106 -18.03 -10.43 8.98
CA VAL A 106 -17.44 -11.23 7.91
C VAL A 106 -18.51 -11.91 7.08
N ARG A 107 -18.29 -11.91 5.75
CA ARG A 107 -19.16 -12.63 4.81
C ARG A 107 -18.55 -13.98 4.45
N LYS A 108 -19.40 -14.95 4.16
CA LYS A 108 -19.03 -16.22 3.56
C LYS A 108 -19.90 -16.43 2.33
N GLU A 109 -19.27 -16.65 1.17
CA GLU A 109 -19.98 -16.88 -0.10
C GLU A 109 -21.02 -15.77 -0.38
N GLY A 110 -20.65 -14.51 -0.14
CA GLY A 110 -21.52 -13.35 -0.34
C GLY A 110 -22.61 -13.14 0.73
N LYS A 111 -22.78 -14.07 1.68
CA LYS A 111 -23.80 -13.99 2.74
C LYS A 111 -23.21 -13.51 4.06
N ASP A 112 -23.99 -12.73 4.80
CA ASP A 112 -23.65 -12.31 6.16
C ASP A 112 -23.52 -13.55 7.06
N TRP A 113 -22.34 -13.79 7.61
CA TRP A 113 -22.05 -15.03 8.35
C TRP A 113 -21.93 -14.81 9.85
N GLY A 114 -21.18 -13.78 10.27
CA GLY A 114 -21.02 -13.46 11.69
C GLY A 114 -19.88 -12.50 11.96
N PHE A 115 -19.34 -12.57 13.16
CA PHE A 115 -18.35 -11.63 13.67
C PHE A 115 -17.10 -12.37 14.19
N ILE A 116 -15.93 -11.81 13.88
CA ILE A 116 -14.62 -12.28 14.37
C ILE A 116 -13.94 -11.14 15.15
N TYR A 117 -13.28 -11.49 16.25
CA TYR A 117 -12.54 -10.49 17.04
C TYR A 117 -11.28 -10.04 16.29
N ALA A 118 -11.09 -8.73 16.16
CA ALA A 118 -10.06 -8.13 15.30
C ALA A 118 -8.64 -8.60 15.63
N ALA A 119 -8.32 -8.95 16.88
CA ALA A 119 -6.99 -9.44 17.25
C ALA A 119 -6.61 -10.83 16.66
N ALA A 120 -7.50 -11.47 15.91
CA ALA A 120 -7.20 -12.65 15.12
C ALA A 120 -6.98 -12.36 13.63
N LEU A 121 -7.09 -11.09 13.23
CA LEU A 121 -7.09 -10.63 11.85
C LEU A 121 -6.03 -9.54 11.65
N ALA A 122 -5.44 -9.50 10.46
CA ALA A 122 -4.68 -8.36 9.96
C ALA A 122 -5.40 -7.78 8.74
N PRO A 123 -5.55 -6.45 8.61
CA PRO A 123 -6.09 -5.87 7.40
C PRO A 123 -5.17 -6.19 6.22
N VAL A 124 -5.77 -6.52 5.08
CA VAL A 124 -5.05 -6.66 3.81
C VAL A 124 -5.12 -5.32 3.11
N LEU A 125 -3.95 -4.78 2.77
CA LEU A 125 -3.82 -3.56 2.01
C LEU A 125 -3.68 -3.92 0.53
N ASP A 126 -4.72 -3.64 -0.26
CA ASP A 126 -4.63 -3.76 -1.71
C ASP A 126 -3.84 -2.56 -2.26
N GLY A 127 -2.62 -2.81 -2.71
CA GLY A 127 -1.76 -1.80 -3.32
C GLY A 127 -2.08 -1.49 -4.79
N ALA A 128 -2.98 -2.23 -5.44
CA ALA A 128 -3.24 -2.03 -6.86
C ALA A 128 -3.80 -0.62 -7.14
N ILE A 129 -3.22 0.05 -8.14
CA ILE A 129 -3.76 1.27 -8.73
C ILE A 129 -4.19 0.95 -10.17
N SER A 130 -5.36 1.43 -10.57
CA SER A 130 -5.96 1.07 -11.86
C SER A 130 -5.33 1.80 -13.05
N ARG A 131 -4.67 2.94 -12.81
CA ARG A 131 -4.01 3.74 -13.84
C ARG A 131 -2.73 4.36 -13.28
N PRO A 132 -1.71 4.57 -14.13
CA PRO A 132 -0.56 5.38 -13.75
C PRO A 132 -1.00 6.79 -13.34
N PHE A 133 -0.26 7.41 -12.43
CA PHE A 133 -0.49 8.80 -12.06
C PHE A 133 0.83 9.56 -11.98
N THR A 134 0.74 10.88 -12.15
CA THR A 134 1.89 11.78 -12.22
C THR A 134 1.88 12.79 -11.08
N GLY A 135 3.03 13.35 -10.76
CA GLY A 135 3.15 14.45 -9.82
C GLY A 135 4.49 15.16 -9.93
N LYS A 136 4.72 16.08 -8.98
CA LYS A 136 5.97 16.83 -8.86
C LYS A 136 6.58 16.65 -7.48
N LEU A 137 7.90 16.66 -7.42
CA LEU A 137 8.69 16.66 -6.20
C LEU A 137 9.52 17.94 -6.21
N ALA A 138 9.53 18.63 -5.09
CA ALA A 138 10.36 19.81 -4.89
C ALA A 138 10.74 19.90 -3.40
N GLY A 139 11.85 20.55 -3.11
CA GLY A 139 12.29 20.79 -1.75
C GLY A 139 13.49 21.72 -1.71
N VAL A 140 13.80 22.23 -0.52
CA VAL A 140 14.93 23.15 -0.34
C VAL A 140 16.24 22.45 -0.69
N ASP A 141 16.99 23.07 -1.60
CA ASP A 141 18.25 22.55 -2.17
C ASP A 141 18.12 21.16 -2.81
N LEU A 142 16.96 20.85 -3.39
CA LEU A 142 16.72 19.62 -4.13
C LEU A 142 16.30 19.91 -5.56
N PRO A 143 16.67 19.04 -6.52
CA PRO A 143 16.16 19.11 -7.89
C PRO A 143 14.64 19.05 -7.89
N GLU A 144 14.00 19.90 -8.68
CA GLU A 144 12.60 19.71 -9.02
C GLU A 144 12.48 18.50 -9.95
N CYS A 145 11.54 17.61 -9.65
CA CYS A 145 11.31 16.41 -10.45
C CYS A 145 9.85 16.28 -10.82
N GLU A 146 9.59 15.86 -12.05
CA GLU A 146 8.32 15.28 -12.44
C GLU A 146 8.42 13.76 -12.34
N TYR A 147 7.35 13.11 -11.89
CA TYR A 147 7.31 11.65 -11.79
C TYR A 147 6.05 11.05 -12.38
N THR A 148 6.14 9.79 -12.77
CA THR A 148 5.01 8.91 -13.11
C THR A 148 5.15 7.59 -12.36
N ILE A 149 4.15 7.23 -11.56
CA ILE A 149 4.09 5.93 -10.86
C ILE A 149 3.16 5.01 -11.64
N ARG A 150 3.64 3.81 -11.99
CA ARG A 150 2.87 2.76 -12.64
C ARG A 150 2.93 1.49 -11.81
N TYR A 151 1.79 0.82 -11.69
CA TYR A 151 1.69 -0.51 -11.06
C TYR A 151 2.18 -1.61 -12.01
N GLU A 152 3.07 -2.47 -11.53
CA GLU A 152 3.61 -3.59 -12.30
C GLU A 152 2.95 -4.92 -11.93
N GLY A 153 2.44 -5.06 -10.69
CA GLY A 153 1.72 -6.25 -10.27
C GLY A 153 1.93 -6.62 -8.82
N ARG A 154 1.52 -7.84 -8.47
CA ARG A 154 1.74 -8.44 -7.15
C ARG A 154 2.77 -9.54 -7.25
N HIS A 155 3.71 -9.57 -6.32
CA HIS A 155 4.69 -10.64 -6.22
C HIS A 155 4.62 -11.29 -4.82
N PRO A 156 4.48 -12.62 -4.75
CA PRO A 156 4.60 -13.32 -3.47
C PRO A 156 6.06 -13.26 -2.98
N VAL A 157 6.25 -13.20 -1.67
CA VAL A 157 7.57 -13.33 -1.06
C VAL A 157 7.85 -14.81 -0.78
N ASP A 158 8.93 -15.34 -1.35
CA ASP A 158 9.27 -16.75 -1.22
C ASP A 158 9.42 -17.17 0.25
N GLY A 159 8.69 -18.21 0.65
CA GLY A 159 8.71 -18.72 2.02
C GLY A 159 7.90 -17.89 3.03
N ASP A 160 7.22 -16.82 2.60
CA ASP A 160 6.38 -15.98 3.46
C ASP A 160 4.92 -15.92 2.93
N VAL A 161 3.97 -15.63 3.82
CA VAL A 161 2.58 -15.32 3.44
C VAL A 161 2.43 -13.89 2.88
N GLN A 162 3.50 -13.11 2.98
CA GLN A 162 3.60 -11.77 2.48
C GLN A 162 3.48 -11.72 0.94
N ILE A 163 2.69 -10.75 0.48
CA ILE A 163 2.64 -10.33 -0.91
C ILE A 163 3.08 -8.87 -0.95
N ILE A 164 3.85 -8.50 -1.97
CA ILE A 164 4.18 -7.11 -2.25
C ILE A 164 3.47 -6.65 -3.52
N SER A 165 3.08 -5.38 -3.53
CA SER A 165 2.60 -4.67 -4.72
C SER A 165 3.77 -3.85 -5.26
N ASP A 166 4.15 -4.09 -6.51
CA ASP A 166 5.31 -3.46 -7.13
C ASP A 166 4.92 -2.36 -8.11
N TYR A 167 5.77 -1.34 -8.15
CA TYR A 167 5.60 -0.16 -8.98
C TYR A 167 6.92 0.24 -9.61
N VAL A 168 6.81 0.80 -10.80
CA VAL A 168 7.90 1.51 -11.48
C VAL A 168 7.62 3.00 -11.37
N VAL A 169 8.64 3.76 -11.02
CA VAL A 169 8.57 5.22 -10.93
C VAL A 169 9.53 5.81 -11.95
N ALA A 170 9.00 6.40 -13.01
CA ALA A 170 9.80 7.18 -13.96
C ALA A 170 9.96 8.59 -13.40
N LEU A 171 11.19 9.09 -13.30
CA LEU A 171 11.50 10.45 -12.85
C LEU A 171 12.22 11.23 -13.95
N SER A 172 11.91 12.52 -14.04
CA SER A 172 12.63 13.52 -14.82
C SER A 172 12.91 14.73 -13.94
N CYS A 173 14.17 14.94 -13.57
CA CYS A 173 14.59 15.98 -12.64
C CYS A 173 15.44 17.06 -13.31
N ASP A 174 15.25 18.31 -12.93
CA ASP A 174 16.10 19.43 -13.34
C ASP A 174 17.29 19.55 -12.36
N PHE A 175 18.45 19.04 -12.76
CA PHE A 175 19.65 18.99 -11.93
C PHE A 175 20.83 19.68 -12.63
N ASN A 176 21.41 20.71 -11.99
CA ASN A 176 22.55 21.48 -12.52
C ASN A 176 22.34 21.98 -13.97
N GLY A 177 21.12 22.47 -14.27
CA GLY A 177 20.76 22.99 -15.59
C GLY A 177 20.57 21.93 -16.68
N ARG A 178 20.49 20.65 -16.31
CA ARG A 178 20.23 19.53 -17.23
C ARG A 178 19.03 18.73 -16.77
N LYS A 179 18.31 18.14 -17.73
CA LYS A 179 17.29 17.13 -17.45
C LYS A 179 17.94 15.78 -17.21
N LEU A 180 17.69 15.22 -16.04
CA LEU A 180 18.12 13.90 -15.62
C LEU A 180 16.91 12.97 -15.57
N ALA A 181 16.87 11.98 -16.46
CA ALA A 181 15.81 10.98 -16.49
C ALA A 181 16.34 9.65 -15.95
N PHE A 182 15.60 9.02 -15.03
CA PHE A 182 15.95 7.73 -14.47
C PHE A 182 14.70 7.02 -13.96
N THR A 183 14.85 5.73 -13.65
CA THR A 183 13.78 4.90 -13.09
C THR A 183 14.13 4.47 -11.68
N ALA A 184 13.17 4.62 -10.77
CA ALA A 184 13.18 4.01 -9.46
C ALA A 184 12.18 2.84 -9.44
N THR A 185 12.41 1.87 -8.57
CA THR A 185 11.43 0.84 -8.24
C THR A 185 10.82 1.13 -6.88
N MET A 186 9.59 0.70 -6.66
CA MET A 186 8.93 0.87 -5.38
C MET A 186 8.07 -0.36 -5.08
N PHE A 187 8.00 -0.76 -3.82
CA PHE A 187 7.10 -1.83 -3.40
C PHE A 187 6.34 -1.48 -2.13
N LEU A 188 5.14 -2.06 -1.97
CA LEU A 188 4.28 -1.96 -0.80
C LEU A 188 3.91 -3.35 -0.30
N THR A 189 4.13 -3.65 0.98
CA THR A 189 3.63 -4.89 1.59
C THR A 189 2.10 -4.87 1.69
N GLU A 190 1.43 -5.97 1.34
CA GLU A 190 -0.04 -6.13 1.51
C GLU A 190 -0.47 -6.48 2.94
N LEU A 191 0.47 -6.91 3.79
CA LEU A 191 0.21 -7.31 5.18
C LEU A 191 1.10 -6.48 6.09
N PRO A 192 0.64 -6.16 7.31
CA PRO A 192 1.45 -5.44 8.25
C PRO A 192 2.53 -6.34 8.85
N TYR A 193 3.60 -5.73 9.37
CA TYR A 193 4.59 -6.46 10.18
C TYR A 193 3.91 -7.15 11.37
N GLN A 194 3.98 -8.48 11.38
CA GLN A 194 3.22 -9.29 12.35
C GLN A 194 3.71 -9.13 13.80
N ASP A 195 4.98 -8.76 13.99
CA ASP A 195 5.56 -8.54 15.32
C ASP A 195 5.13 -7.21 15.95
N LEU A 196 4.55 -6.32 15.16
CA LEU A 196 4.04 -5.04 15.63
C LEU A 196 2.57 -5.20 16.01
N ARG A 197 2.20 -4.75 17.22
CA ARG A 197 0.78 -4.66 17.65
C ARG A 197 -0.02 -3.59 16.90
N LYS A 198 0.46 -3.16 15.73
CA LYS A 198 -0.07 -2.08 14.91
C LYS A 198 -0.07 -2.54 13.47
N ASP A 199 -1.08 -2.12 12.73
CA ASP A 199 -1.18 -2.35 11.29
C ASP A 199 -0.21 -1.41 10.56
N ILE A 200 1.08 -1.77 10.56
CA ILE A 200 2.17 -1.03 9.93
C ILE A 200 2.65 -1.78 8.71
N PHE A 201 2.56 -1.11 7.56
CA PHE A 201 2.96 -1.62 6.25
C PHE A 201 4.26 -0.95 5.82
N GLN A 202 5.12 -1.71 5.15
CA GLN A 202 6.40 -1.20 4.64
C GLN A 202 6.23 -0.74 3.20
N LEU A 203 6.81 0.42 2.89
CA LEU A 203 7.03 0.91 1.54
C LEU A 203 8.51 1.18 1.33
N ASN A 204 9.07 0.75 0.21
CA ASN A 204 10.44 1.10 -0.17
C ASN A 204 10.45 1.82 -1.51
N VAL A 205 11.35 2.79 -1.65
CA VAL A 205 11.73 3.39 -2.93
C VAL A 205 13.20 3.10 -3.17
N ASP A 206 13.48 2.33 -4.21
CA ASP A 206 14.82 1.87 -4.54
C ASP A 206 15.33 2.54 -5.81
N LEU A 207 16.63 2.83 -5.84
CA LEU A 207 17.36 3.35 -7.00
C LEU A 207 18.34 2.28 -7.47
N PRO A 208 17.95 1.35 -8.36
CA PRO A 208 18.80 0.24 -8.79
C PRO A 208 20.17 0.67 -9.35
N GLU A 209 20.22 1.88 -9.93
CA GLU A 209 21.42 2.47 -10.53
C GLU A 209 22.37 3.15 -9.52
N VAL A 210 21.95 3.28 -8.26
CA VAL A 210 22.75 3.87 -7.18
C VAL A 210 23.07 2.79 -6.17
N LYS A 211 24.32 2.33 -6.20
CA LYS A 211 24.82 1.28 -5.32
C LYS A 211 26.09 1.70 -4.61
N ASP A 212 26.37 1.05 -3.48
CA ASP A 212 27.66 1.15 -2.84
C ASP A 212 28.65 0.10 -3.38
N LYS A 213 29.81 -0.02 -2.72
CA LYS A 213 30.88 -0.94 -3.12
C LYS A 213 30.54 -2.42 -2.90
N GLU A 214 29.52 -2.70 -2.08
CA GLU A 214 29.05 -4.04 -1.78
C GLU A 214 27.83 -4.42 -2.67
N GLU A 215 27.57 -3.62 -3.71
CA GLU A 215 26.41 -3.74 -4.60
C GLU A 215 25.06 -3.57 -3.87
N GLU A 216 25.07 -2.97 -2.67
CA GLU A 216 23.83 -2.64 -1.96
C GLU A 216 23.12 -1.49 -2.68
N ILE A 217 21.85 -1.71 -3.03
CA ILE A 217 21.03 -0.71 -3.70
C ILE A 217 20.61 0.38 -2.72
N MET A 218 20.68 1.64 -3.15
CA MET A 218 20.13 2.77 -2.42
C MET A 218 18.61 2.64 -2.33
N SER A 219 18.12 2.46 -1.11
CA SER A 219 16.72 2.24 -0.79
C SER A 219 16.33 3.15 0.36
N VAL A 220 15.18 3.80 0.23
CA VAL A 220 14.55 4.56 1.31
C VAL A 220 13.29 3.84 1.73
N THR A 221 13.26 3.43 2.99
CA THR A 221 12.13 2.75 3.63
C THR A 221 11.25 3.77 4.37
N SER A 222 9.96 3.68 4.09
CA SER A 222 8.88 4.38 4.79
C SER A 222 7.91 3.37 5.40
N LEU A 223 7.25 3.77 6.48
CA LEU A 223 6.24 2.97 7.18
C LEU A 223 4.89 3.66 7.14
N TYR A 224 3.86 2.91 6.77
CA TYR A 224 2.47 3.35 6.76
C TYR A 224 1.69 2.74 7.92
N GLU A 225 1.27 3.58 8.88
CA GLU A 225 0.37 3.18 9.97
C GLU A 225 -1.09 3.32 9.52
N TYR A 226 -1.69 2.21 9.08
CA TYR A 226 -3.01 2.17 8.44
C TYR A 226 -4.11 2.80 9.30
N GLY A 227 -4.14 2.48 10.60
CA GLY A 227 -5.14 3.01 11.52
C GLY A 227 -5.08 4.53 11.71
N LYS A 228 -3.90 5.16 11.53
CA LYS A 228 -3.72 6.62 11.63
C LYS A 228 -3.67 7.32 10.28
N LYS A 229 -3.56 6.53 9.21
CA LYS A 229 -3.38 7.01 7.85
C LYS A 229 -2.16 7.93 7.74
N GLU A 230 -1.05 7.48 8.34
CA GLU A 230 0.19 8.25 8.43
C GLU A 230 1.35 7.48 7.80
N VAL A 231 2.10 8.14 6.93
CA VAL A 231 3.38 7.65 6.41
C VAL A 231 4.51 8.38 7.13
N ALA A 232 5.54 7.65 7.52
CA ALA A 232 6.74 8.19 8.13
C ALA A 232 7.98 7.56 7.50
N PHE A 233 9.05 8.34 7.38
CA PHE A 233 10.39 7.79 7.12
C PHE A 233 10.83 6.84 8.24
N ASP A 234 11.54 5.77 7.87
CA ASP A 234 12.11 4.81 8.81
C ASP A 234 13.62 4.62 8.65
N ALA A 235 14.08 4.23 7.45
CA ALA A 235 15.47 3.85 7.24
C ALA A 235 15.96 4.13 5.82
N VAL A 236 17.28 4.20 5.67
CA VAL A 236 17.99 4.30 4.38
C VAL A 236 19.14 3.31 4.38
N THR A 237 19.36 2.61 3.26
CA THR A 237 20.41 1.57 3.15
C THR A 237 21.81 2.17 3.14
N ILE A 238 22.08 3.09 2.22
CA ILE A 238 23.41 3.71 2.07
C ILE A 238 23.43 5.06 2.77
N ALA A 239 23.55 5.05 4.10
CA ALA A 239 23.48 6.26 4.94
C ALA A 239 24.52 7.34 4.56
N SER A 240 25.67 6.96 4.00
CA SER A 240 26.71 7.89 3.56
C SER A 240 26.31 8.76 2.36
N LEU A 241 25.29 8.35 1.59
CA LEU A 241 24.75 9.11 0.46
C LEU A 241 23.48 9.90 0.83
N ALA A 242 22.96 9.71 2.04
CA ALA A 242 21.70 10.29 2.50
C ALA A 242 21.87 11.66 3.16
N ARG A 243 20.85 12.52 3.03
CA ARG A 243 20.65 13.70 3.88
C ARG A 243 19.98 13.27 5.18
N THR A 244 20.23 14.03 6.25
CA THR A 244 19.43 13.92 7.47
C THR A 244 18.03 14.48 7.23
N GLN A 245 17.00 13.65 7.32
CA GLN A 245 15.61 14.09 7.27
C GLN A 245 15.07 14.38 8.69
N PRO A 246 14.28 15.45 8.87
CA PRO A 246 13.47 15.60 10.08
C PRO A 246 12.43 14.48 10.19
N LYS A 247 12.23 13.96 11.41
CA LYS A 247 11.21 12.94 11.73
C LYS A 247 9.81 13.53 11.62
N THR A 248 9.32 13.69 10.39
CA THR A 248 7.98 14.18 10.10
C THR A 248 7.09 13.02 9.65
N LYS A 249 5.78 13.25 9.72
CA LYS A 249 4.77 12.31 9.25
C LYS A 249 3.84 13.01 8.28
N LYS A 250 3.36 12.28 7.29
CA LYS A 250 2.41 12.78 6.29
C LYS A 250 1.11 11.99 6.35
N LYS A 251 -0.03 12.68 6.22
CA LYS A 251 -1.33 12.04 6.11
C LYS A 251 -1.52 11.46 4.72
N ALA A 252 -2.04 10.23 4.65
CA ALA A 252 -2.27 9.51 3.40
C ALA A 252 -3.51 8.62 3.52
N ASP A 253 -4.62 9.07 2.94
CA ASP A 253 -5.92 8.40 3.04
C ASP A 253 -6.15 7.29 2.00
N ALA A 254 -5.33 7.23 0.95
CA ALA A 254 -5.45 6.29 -0.15
C ALA A 254 -4.07 5.88 -0.67
N ILE A 255 -4.01 4.74 -1.38
CA ILE A 255 -2.75 4.19 -1.91
C ILE A 255 -1.93 5.22 -2.70
N PRO A 256 -2.48 5.98 -3.67
CA PRO A 256 -1.70 7.00 -4.38
C PRO A 256 -1.03 8.01 -3.45
N ALA A 257 -1.73 8.46 -2.39
CA ALA A 257 -1.16 9.38 -1.41
C ALA A 257 -0.08 8.72 -0.54
N VAL A 258 -0.21 7.41 -0.24
CA VAL A 258 0.82 6.65 0.48
C VAL A 258 2.10 6.57 -0.35
N LEU A 259 1.95 6.22 -1.63
CA LEU A 259 3.05 6.12 -2.59
C LEU A 259 3.73 7.49 -2.80
N THR A 260 2.95 8.56 -3.00
CA THR A 260 3.47 9.92 -3.11
C THR A 260 4.25 10.33 -1.86
N ALA A 261 3.71 10.12 -0.66
CA ALA A 261 4.37 10.51 0.57
C ALA A 261 5.73 9.81 0.75
N ALA A 262 5.82 8.52 0.42
CA ALA A 262 7.07 7.79 0.47
C ALA A 262 8.08 8.27 -0.58
N LEU A 263 7.64 8.57 -1.81
CA LEU A 263 8.49 9.13 -2.84
C LEU A 263 9.01 10.52 -2.46
N GLU A 264 8.19 11.35 -1.81
CA GLU A 264 8.61 12.63 -1.24
C GLU A 264 9.65 12.45 -0.13
N PHE A 265 9.49 11.46 0.77
CA PHE A 265 10.51 11.15 1.76
C PHE A 265 11.81 10.68 1.10
N ALA A 266 11.73 9.82 0.08
CA ALA A 266 12.90 9.34 -0.65
C ALA A 266 13.66 10.49 -1.31
N HIS A 267 12.97 11.32 -2.09
CA HIS A 267 13.52 12.52 -2.74
C HIS A 267 14.20 13.45 -1.73
N ALA A 268 13.57 13.66 -0.58
CA ALA A 268 14.09 14.54 0.44
C ALA A 268 15.26 13.94 1.26
N ILE A 269 15.51 12.63 1.13
CA ILE A 269 16.66 11.92 1.69
C ILE A 269 17.82 11.82 0.71
N TRP A 270 17.56 11.79 -0.59
CA TRP A 270 18.62 11.68 -1.58
C TRP A 270 19.59 12.86 -1.47
N GLY A 271 20.79 12.56 -0.99
CA GLY A 271 21.84 13.56 -0.77
C GLY A 271 22.67 13.81 -2.02
N PRO A 272 23.64 14.73 -1.92
CA PRO A 272 24.50 15.10 -3.06
C PRO A 272 25.17 13.89 -3.73
N GLY A 273 25.54 12.87 -2.94
CA GLY A 273 26.12 11.63 -3.44
C GLY A 273 25.17 10.82 -4.33
N VAL A 274 23.88 10.75 -3.98
CA VAL A 274 22.86 10.10 -4.82
C VAL A 274 22.71 10.84 -6.15
N TRP A 275 22.55 12.16 -6.11
CA TRP A 275 22.39 12.96 -7.33
C TRP A 275 23.63 12.91 -8.23
N ALA A 276 24.83 12.92 -7.63
CA ALA A 276 26.08 12.72 -8.36
C ALA A 276 26.17 11.33 -9.01
N ALA A 277 25.69 10.27 -8.35
CA ALA A 277 25.62 8.94 -8.94
C ALA A 277 24.61 8.88 -10.10
N LEU A 278 23.38 9.36 -9.89
CA LEU A 278 22.32 9.37 -10.91
C LEU A 278 22.74 10.15 -12.16
N SER A 279 23.41 11.30 -12.02
CA SER A 279 23.90 12.09 -13.17
C SER A 279 24.93 11.39 -14.07
N LYS A 280 25.43 10.22 -13.67
CA LYS A 280 26.35 9.39 -14.47
C LYS A 280 25.64 8.24 -15.18
N VAL A 281 24.39 7.97 -14.81
CA VAL A 281 23.54 6.96 -15.46
C VAL A 281 23.22 7.45 -16.85
N LYS A 282 23.46 6.60 -17.86
CA LYS A 282 23.24 6.91 -19.28
C LYS A 282 21.92 6.34 -19.76
#